data_AF-A0A6M0A445-F1
#
_entry.id   AF-A0A6M0A445-F1
#
_cell.length_a   1.000
_cell.length_b   1.000
_cell.length_c   1.000
_cell.angle_alpha   90.00
_cell.angle_beta   90.00
_cell.angle_gamma   90.00
#
_symmetry.space_group_name_H-M   'P 1'
#
loop_
_entity.id
_entity.type
_entity.pdbx_description
1 polymer ?
#
loop_
_entity_poly.entity_id
_entity_poly.type
_entity_poly.pdbx_seq_one_letter_code
_entity_poly.pdbx_strand_id
1 'polypeptide(L)'
;MNASIELLAKTLGTFVQIYLILMFIRILLSWFPNINWYDPPFSVLSQLTDPYLNIFRSIIPPLGGIDFSPIIAIFALQFVAQILTGLLNGLAY
;
A
#
# COMPACT_ATOMS: atom_id res chain seq x y z
N MET A 1 29.48 -4.44 5.47
CA MET A 1 28.35 -4.63 6.41
C MET A 1 28.00 -3.34 7.11
N ASN A 2 27.39 -2.44 6.34
CA ASN A 2 26.94 -1.15 6.85
C ASN A 2 25.66 -1.37 7.67
N ALA A 3 25.78 -1.57 8.99
CA ALA A 3 24.63 -1.82 9.88
C ALA A 3 23.51 -0.76 9.75
N SER A 4 23.87 0.48 9.41
CA SER A 4 22.91 1.55 9.11
C SER A 4 22.04 1.25 7.88
N ILE A 5 22.61 0.64 6.83
CA ILE A 5 21.89 0.27 5.60
C ILE A 5 20.95 -0.91 5.88
N GLU A 6 21.38 -1.90 6.65
CA GLU A 6 20.55 -3.04 7.05
C GLU A 6 19.34 -2.57 7.89
N LEU A 7 19.57 -1.66 8.84
CA LEU A 7 18.48 -1.08 9.64
C LEU A 7 17.50 -0.29 8.76
N LEU A 8 18.00 0.47 7.78
CA LEU A 8 17.17 1.21 6.84
C LEU A 8 16.33 0.27 5.98
N ALA A 9 16.94 -0.78 5.43
CA ALA A 9 16.25 -1.78 4.62
C ALA A 9 15.14 -2.48 5.42
N LYS A 10 15.42 -2.87 6.66
CA LYS A 10 14.45 -3.51 7.55
C LYS A 10 13.28 -2.58 7.88
N THR A 11 13.57 -1.33 8.27
CA THR A 11 12.55 -0.33 8.62
C THR A 11 11.63 -0.05 7.43
N LEU A 12 12.19 0.14 6.23
CA LEU A 12 11.41 0.36 5.01
C LEU A 12 10.57 -0.86 4.64
N GLY A 13 11.14 -2.07 4.73
CA GLY A 13 10.42 -3.31 4.48
C GLY A 13 9.22 -3.48 5.41
N THR A 14 9.40 -3.23 6.71
CA THR A 14 8.30 -3.27 7.69
C THR A 14 7.24 -2.20 7.41
N PHE A 15 7.65 -0.98 7.06
CA PHE A 15 6.70 0.07 6.69
C PHE A 15 5.82 -0.33 5.51
N VAL A 16 6.42 -0.89 4.44
CA VAL A 16 5.66 -1.34 3.27
C VAL A 16 4.71 -2.48 3.62
N GLN A 17 5.12 -3.42 4.48
CA GLN A 17 4.23 -4.49 4.96
C GLN A 17 3.01 -3.94 5.72
N ILE A 18 3.21 -2.99 6.62
CA ILE A 18 2.10 -2.33 7.34
C ILE A 18 1.16 -1.64 6.35
N TYR A 19 1.72 -0.91 5.39
CA TYR A 19 0.92 -0.22 4.37
C TYR A 19 0.13 -1.20 3.50
N LEU A 20 0.70 -2.35 3.13
CA LEU A 20 0.01 -3.41 2.41
C LEU A 20 -1.20 -3.95 3.21
N ILE A 21 -1.07 -4.10 4.52
CA ILE A 21 -2.17 -4.51 5.39
C ILE A 21 -3.27 -3.44 5.39
N LEU A 22 -2.92 -2.15 5.50
CA LEU A 22 -3.89 -1.05 5.43
C LEU A 22 -4.65 -1.05 4.09
N MET A 23 -3.92 -1.23 2.98
CA MET A 23 -4.50 -1.36 1.65
C MET A 23 -5.45 -2.55 1.56
N PHE A 24 -5.06 -3.70 2.09
CA PHE A 24 -5.92 -4.87 2.13
C PHE A 24 -7.22 -4.62 2.90
N ILE A 25 -7.13 -4.00 4.08
CA ILE A 25 -8.30 -3.60 4.88
C ILE A 25 -9.18 -2.60 4.11
N ARG A 26 -8.59 -1.59 3.47
CA ARG A 26 -9.29 -0.58 2.65
C ARG A 26 -10.11 -1.21 1.53
N ILE A 27 -9.58 -2.25 0.90
CA ILE A 27 -10.25 -3.00 -0.18
C ILE A 27 -11.43 -3.78 0.37
N LEU A 28 -11.21 -4.59 1.41
CA LEU A 28 -12.27 -5.38 2.01
C LEU A 28 -13.41 -4.50 2.49
N LEU A 29 -13.09 -3.37 3.13
CA LEU A 29 -14.09 -2.40 3.60
C LEU A 29 -14.81 -1.69 2.44
N SER A 30 -14.17 -1.51 1.28
CA SER A 30 -14.81 -0.90 0.11
C SER A 30 -15.95 -1.73 -0.47
N TRP A 31 -15.99 -3.04 -0.19
CA TRP A 31 -17.07 -3.92 -0.61
C TRP A 31 -18.33 -3.78 0.25
N PHE A 32 -18.24 -3.08 1.39
CA PHE A 32 -19.36 -2.80 2.26
C PHE A 32 -19.92 -1.40 1.97
N PRO A 33 -21.11 -1.29 1.34
CA PRO A 33 -21.67 0.00 0.93
C PRO A 33 -22.09 0.89 2.10
N ASN A 34 -22.22 0.34 3.31
CA ASN A 34 -22.68 1.06 4.51
C ASN A 34 -21.55 1.74 5.31
N ILE A 35 -20.29 1.65 4.85
CA ILE A 35 -19.15 2.27 5.55
C ILE A 35 -19.10 3.77 5.26
N ASN A 36 -19.13 4.59 6.31
CA ASN A 36 -18.90 6.03 6.20
C ASN A 36 -17.40 6.33 6.21
N TRP A 37 -16.86 6.71 5.05
CA TRP A 37 -15.44 7.07 4.87
C TRP A 37 -15.04 8.43 5.44
N TYR A 38 -15.99 9.21 5.95
CA TYR A 38 -15.74 10.52 6.56
C TYR A 38 -15.58 10.44 8.09
N ASP A 39 -16.03 9.34 8.71
CA ASP A 39 -15.95 9.16 10.16
C ASP A 39 -14.71 8.33 10.56
N PRO A 40 -14.07 8.64 11.71
CA PRO A 40 -13.02 7.78 12.27
C PRO A 40 -13.58 6.40 12.65
N PRO A 41 -12.82 5.31 12.48
CA PRO A 41 -11.42 5.25 12.02
C PRO A 41 -11.25 5.23 10.49
N PHE A 42 -12.34 5.12 9.72
CA PHE A 42 -12.30 4.93 8.27
C PHE A 42 -11.76 6.15 7.52
N SER A 43 -11.98 7.36 8.05
CA SER A 43 -11.42 8.59 7.50
C SER A 43 -9.90 8.67 7.58
N VAL A 44 -9.28 8.05 8.59
CA VAL A 44 -7.82 7.97 8.67
C VAL A 44 -7.30 6.96 7.64
N LEU A 45 -7.99 5.83 7.51
CA LEU A 45 -7.63 4.81 6.52
C LEU A 45 -7.72 5.36 5.09
N SER A 46 -8.80 6.08 4.76
CA SER A 46 -8.96 6.71 3.43
C SER A 46 -7.88 7.76 3.18
N GLN A 47 -7.58 8.62 4.15
CA GLN A 47 -6.49 9.61 4.01
C GLN A 47 -5.12 8.99 3.73
N LEU A 48 -4.82 7.82 4.33
CA LEU A 48 -3.55 7.12 4.12
C LEU A 48 -3.49 6.35 2.79
N THR A 49 -4.62 5.82 2.34
CA THR A 49 -4.67 4.88 1.20
C THR A 49 -5.11 5.54 -0.10
N ASP A 50 -5.99 6.53 -0.05
CA ASP A 50 -6.57 7.16 -1.23
C ASP A 50 -5.56 7.90 -2.12
N PRO A 51 -4.53 8.63 -1.60
CA PRO A 51 -3.53 9.26 -2.47
C PRO A 51 -2.82 8.24 -3.38
N TYR A 52 -2.51 7.06 -2.85
CA TYR A 52 -1.89 5.98 -3.62
C TYR A 52 -2.90 5.34 -4.58
N LEU A 53 -4.10 5.00 -4.10
CA LEU A 53 -5.16 4.40 -4.91
C LEU A 53 -5.59 5.29 -6.08
N ASN A 54 -5.66 6.62 -5.87
CA ASN A 54 -6.09 7.57 -6.89
C ASN A 54 -5.16 7.57 -8.12
N ILE A 55 -3.87 7.25 -7.94
CA ILE A 55 -2.92 7.07 -9.06
C ILE A 55 -3.37 5.92 -9.95
N PHE A 56 -3.83 4.81 -9.35
CA PHE A 56 -4.27 3.62 -10.10
C PHE A 56 -5.72 3.71 -10.58
N ARG A 57 -6.59 4.43 -9.87
CA ARG A 57 -7.98 4.70 -10.31
C ARG A 57 -8.04 5.50 -11.61
N SER A 58 -7.04 6.31 -11.89
CA SER A 58 -6.92 6.99 -13.19
C SER A 58 -6.67 6.03 -14.35
N ILE A 59 -6.15 4.84 -14.08
CA ILE A 59 -5.82 3.82 -15.10
C ILE A 59 -6.99 2.84 -15.24
N ILE A 60 -7.58 2.42 -14.12
CA ILE A 60 -8.72 1.51 -14.09
C ILE A 60 -9.86 2.14 -13.29
N PRO A 61 -10.88 2.70 -13.96
CA PRO A 61 -12.04 3.21 -13.27
C PRO A 61 -12.80 2.07 -12.56
N PRO A 62 -13.46 2.35 -11.43
CA PRO A 62 -14.24 1.35 -10.70
C PRO A 62 -15.36 0.79 -11.60
N LEU A 63 -15.45 -0.54 -11.66
CA LEU A 63 -16.45 -1.25 -12.47
C LEU A 63 -17.61 -1.68 -11.56
N GLY A 64 -18.81 -1.13 -11.80
CA GLY A 64 -20.01 -1.53 -11.05
C GLY A 64 -19.95 -1.23 -9.55
N GLY A 65 -19.23 -0.17 -9.14
CA GLY A 65 -19.07 0.21 -7.73
C GLY A 65 -18.02 -0.58 -6.95
N ILE A 66 -17.40 -1.59 -7.58
CA ILE A 66 -16.28 -2.34 -7.01
C ILE A 66 -14.98 -1.80 -7.60
N ASP A 67 -14.08 -1.37 -6.71
CA ASP A 67 -12.78 -0.84 -7.08
C ASP A 67 -11.76 -2.00 -7.21
N PHE A 68 -11.37 -2.32 -8.45
CA PHE A 68 -10.35 -3.34 -8.75
C PHE A 68 -8.93 -2.74 -8.89
N SER A 69 -8.81 -1.41 -8.96
CA SER A 69 -7.52 -0.72 -8.93
C SER A 69 -6.59 -1.15 -7.77
N PRO A 70 -7.10 -1.52 -6.58
CA PRO A 70 -6.24 -1.89 -5.47
C PRO A 70 -5.48 -3.20 -5.66
N ILE A 71 -5.96 -4.12 -6.52
CA ILE A 71 -5.25 -5.37 -6.82
C ILE A 71 -3.92 -5.04 -7.51
N ILE A 72 -3.97 -4.19 -8.54
CA ILE A 72 -2.77 -3.73 -9.25
C ILE A 72 -1.89 -2.90 -8.34
N ALA A 73 -2.49 -2.04 -7.50
CA ALA A 73 -1.76 -1.25 -6.52
C ALA A 73 -0.96 -2.15 -5.54
N ILE A 74 -1.55 -3.24 -5.05
CA ILE A 74 -0.86 -4.21 -4.20
C ILE A 74 0.32 -4.86 -4.92
N PHE A 75 0.11 -5.34 -6.16
CA PHE A 75 1.19 -5.96 -6.94
C PHE A 75 2.32 -4.98 -7.22
N ALA A 76 2.01 -3.75 -7.61
CA ALA A 76 2.98 -2.69 -7.85
C ALA A 76 3.79 -2.40 -6.58
N LEU A 77 3.12 -2.29 -5.44
CA LEU A 77 3.78 -2.02 -4.16
C LEU A 77 4.70 -3.18 -3.74
N GLN A 78 4.27 -4.43 -3.89
CA GLN A 78 5.11 -5.61 -3.59
C GLN A 78 6.35 -5.66 -4.48
N PHE A 79 6.19 -5.39 -5.78
CA PHE A 79 7.30 -5.36 -6.73
C PHE A 79 8.33 -4.28 -6.35
N VAL A 80 7.88 -3.06 -6.04
CA VAL A 80 8.75 -1.97 -5.58
C VAL A 80 9.46 -2.34 -4.28
N ALA A 81 8.77 -2.98 -3.34
CA ALA A 81 9.36 -3.42 -2.08
C ALA A 81 10.49 -4.43 -2.27
N GLN A 82 10.30 -5.41 -3.16
CA GLN A 82 11.30 -6.43 -3.46
C GLN A 82 12.55 -5.82 -4.11
N ILE A 83 12.38 -4.93 -5.08
CA ILE A 83 13.49 -4.23 -5.72
C ILE A 83 14.25 -3.40 -4.69
N LEU A 84 13.55 -2.57 -3.92
CA LEU A 84 14.16 -1.66 -2.96
C LEU A 84 14.96 -2.43 -1.89
N THR A 85 14.38 -3.48 -1.32
CA THR A 85 15.08 -4.30 -0.31
C THR A 85 16.26 -5.05 -0.91
N GLY A 86 16.14 -5.59 -2.12
CA GLY A 86 17.24 -6.25 -2.82
C GLY A 86 18.42 -5.31 -3.10
N LEU A 87 18.14 -4.10 -3.59
CA LEU A 87 19.16 -3.08 -3.83
C LEU A 87 19.85 -2.64 -2.54
N LEU A 88 19.09 -2.35 -1.48
CA LEU A 88 19.66 -1.91 -0.21
C LEU A 88 20.51 -3.00 0.44
N ASN A 89 20.09 -4.26 0.39
CA ASN A 89 20.88 -5.39 0.88
C ASN A 89 22.16 -5.57 0.05
N GLY A 90 22.09 -5.41 -1.28
CA GLY A 90 23.27 -5.45 -2.16
C GLY A 90 24.31 -4.36 -1.87
N LEU A 91 23.88 -3.19 -1.37
CA LEU A 91 24.76 -2.09 -0.93
C LEU A 91 25.31 -2.27 0.50
N ALA A 92 24.76 -3.22 1.27
CA ALA A 92 25.17 -3.47 2.64
C ALA A 92 26.37 -4.44 2.73
N TYR A 93 26.52 -5.32 1.74
CA TYR A 93 27.66 -6.23 1.56
C TYR A 93 28.88 -5.50 1.01
#